data_AF-A0A6A4V976-F1
#
_entry.id   AF-A0A6A4V976-F1
#
_cell.length_a   1.000
_cell.length_b   1.000
_cell.length_c   1.000
_cell.angle_alpha   90.00
_cell.angle_beta   90.00
_cell.angle_gamma   90.00
#
_symmetry.space_group_name_H-M   'P 1'
#
loop_
_entity.id
_entity.type
_entity.pdbx_description
1 polymer ?
#
loop_
_entity_poly.entity_id
_entity_poly.type
_entity_poly.pdbx_seq_one_letter_code
_entity_poly.pdbx_strand_id
1 'polypeptide(L)'
;MDFSVAPAPFLPAAGAEPGTAWPRWIRMFDNFLVAVGGGSFSAARKETILLTCLGAEGQRIFESLPAAVKQEGEDQYAFTRRRLEAQFAPRQNVCVERYRFRSRVQQTEETVQQWVSILRQLASSCEYGDRTDEFIRDQVIERTNSSKLRQRLLMEGSDLTLERTLTISDTLESAEPVTEEELRDASASDECLDVIRGYLAGRWPRQRDVDPRATGFYQRLMIDVIGPMQGPQHERYGIVLCDMFSRWPEVALCRDATAASIISFLEAVFSREGTPAHPLLGTQKSCSQPLSNPKVYRPGG
;
A
#
# COMPACT_ATOMS: atom_id res chain seq x y z
N MET A 1 -5.45 46.49 -1.62
CA MET A 1 -4.15 46.24 -0.96
C MET A 1 -3.11 46.88 -1.84
N ASP A 2 -2.36 47.81 -1.29
CA ASP A 2 -1.31 48.53 -2.01
C ASP A 2 -0.09 47.60 -2.08
N PHE A 3 0.14 46.95 -3.23
CA PHE A 3 1.27 46.01 -3.43
C PHE A 3 2.62 46.74 -3.54
N SER A 4 2.62 48.07 -3.36
CA SER A 4 3.78 48.97 -3.43
C SER A 4 4.52 49.16 -2.10
N VAL A 5 4.04 48.54 -1.01
CA VAL A 5 4.62 48.71 0.33
C VAL A 5 5.77 47.72 0.53
N ALA A 6 6.92 48.23 0.95
CA ALA A 6 8.08 47.42 1.30
C ALA A 6 7.75 46.41 2.41
N PRO A 7 8.32 45.19 2.38
CA PRO A 7 8.14 44.25 3.48
C PRO A 7 8.66 44.85 4.78
N ALA A 8 8.07 44.45 5.91
CA ALA A 8 8.58 44.84 7.22
C ALA A 8 10.08 44.45 7.34
N PRO A 9 10.91 45.28 7.99
CA PRO A 9 12.33 44.99 8.10
C PRO A 9 12.59 43.60 8.68
N PHE A 10 13.49 42.83 8.07
CA PHE A 10 13.76 41.45 8.52
C PHE A 10 14.34 41.43 9.94
N LEU A 11 15.33 42.29 10.20
CA LEU A 11 16.04 42.45 11.46
C LEU A 11 16.24 43.96 11.75
N PRO A 12 15.27 44.61 12.40
CA PRO A 12 15.31 46.07 12.60
C PRO A 12 16.32 46.51 13.67
N ALA A 13 16.56 45.71 14.71
CA ALA A 13 17.40 46.07 15.85
C ALA A 13 18.10 44.86 16.47
N ALA A 14 19.19 45.10 17.20
CA ALA A 14 19.95 44.06 17.89
C ALA A 14 19.10 43.32 18.92
N GLY A 15 19.17 41.98 18.91
CA GLY A 15 18.38 41.12 19.79
C GLY A 15 16.92 40.90 19.37
N ALA A 16 16.46 41.53 18.28
CA ALA A 16 15.15 41.22 17.70
C ALA A 16 15.19 39.89 16.93
N GLU A 17 14.19 39.03 17.13
CA GLU A 17 13.99 37.87 16.28
C GLU A 17 13.23 38.27 15.00
N PRO A 18 13.52 37.64 13.84
CA PRO A 18 12.75 37.90 12.64
C PRO A 18 11.29 37.50 12.85
N GLY A 19 10.35 38.43 12.63
CA GLY A 19 8.91 38.14 12.71
C GLY A 19 8.39 37.17 11.64
N THR A 20 9.24 36.80 10.67
CA THR A 20 8.93 35.85 9.60
C THR A 20 10.21 35.11 9.22
N ALA A 21 10.14 33.78 9.07
CA ALA A 21 11.30 32.97 8.68
C ALA A 21 11.88 33.43 7.32
N TRP A 22 13.21 33.37 7.19
CA TRP A 22 13.95 33.84 6.01
C TRP A 22 13.35 33.39 4.66
N PRO A 23 13.04 32.09 4.43
CA PRO A 23 12.51 31.65 3.13
C PRO A 23 11.18 32.31 2.73
N ARG A 24 10.37 32.66 3.73
CA ARG A 24 9.10 33.34 3.53
C ARG A 24 9.32 34.84 3.32
N TRP A 25 10.18 35.46 4.12
CA TRP A 25 10.48 36.88 4.02
C TRP A 25 11.15 37.23 2.69
N ILE A 26 12.13 36.45 2.24
CA ILE A 26 12.82 36.71 0.96
C ILE A 26 11.87 36.59 -0.24
N ARG A 27 10.89 35.68 -0.19
CA ARG A 27 9.81 35.62 -1.19
C ARG A 27 8.93 36.86 -1.20
N MET A 28 8.59 37.40 -0.03
CA MET A 28 7.84 38.65 0.07
C MET A 28 8.64 39.82 -0.49
N PHE A 29 9.95 39.86 -0.22
CA PHE A 29 10.87 40.82 -0.82
C PHE A 29 10.94 40.69 -2.35
N ASP A 30 11.08 39.48 -2.89
CA ASP A 30 11.13 39.24 -4.33
C ASP A 30 9.84 39.74 -5.01
N ASN A 31 8.67 39.49 -4.41
CA ASN A 31 7.39 40.02 -4.90
C ASN A 31 7.33 41.55 -4.86
N PHE A 32 7.78 42.17 -3.77
CA PHE A 32 7.87 43.62 -3.64
C PHE A 32 8.79 44.22 -4.71
N LEU A 33 9.97 43.61 -4.91
CA LEU A 33 10.95 44.07 -5.89
C LEU A 33 10.36 44.04 -7.31
N VAL A 34 9.60 43.00 -7.65
CA VAL A 34 8.85 42.93 -8.93
C VAL A 34 7.79 44.03 -9.00
N ALA A 35 6.99 44.22 -7.94
CA ALA A 35 5.91 45.20 -7.92
C ALA A 35 6.38 46.65 -8.12
N VAL A 36 7.58 47.00 -7.65
CA VAL A 36 8.17 48.34 -7.84
C VAL A 36 8.93 48.49 -9.17
N GLY A 37 8.81 47.53 -10.10
CA GLY A 37 9.48 47.58 -11.41
C GLY A 37 10.96 47.16 -11.37
N GLY A 38 11.33 46.34 -10.39
CA GLY A 38 12.72 45.94 -10.13
C GLY A 38 13.41 45.21 -11.27
N GLY A 39 12.67 44.70 -12.26
CA GLY A 39 13.25 44.15 -13.50
C GLY A 39 14.15 45.16 -14.24
N SER A 40 13.83 46.46 -14.14
CA SER A 40 14.61 47.55 -14.76
C SER A 40 15.78 48.06 -13.92
N PHE A 41 15.91 47.61 -12.66
CA PHE A 41 16.92 48.13 -11.73
C PHE A 41 18.27 47.45 -11.94
N SER A 42 19.35 48.22 -11.78
CA SER A 42 20.71 47.68 -11.75
C SER A 42 20.91 46.73 -10.56
N ALA A 43 21.88 45.82 -10.68
CA ALA A 43 22.23 44.90 -9.58
C ALA A 43 22.58 45.66 -8.29
N ALA A 44 23.33 46.76 -8.40
CA ALA A 44 23.66 47.62 -7.26
C ALA A 44 22.41 48.22 -6.59
N ARG A 45 21.42 48.67 -7.38
CA ARG A 45 20.18 49.22 -6.83
C ARG A 45 19.35 48.15 -6.13
N LYS A 46 19.24 46.94 -6.70
CA LYS A 46 18.56 45.80 -6.08
C LYS A 46 19.21 45.41 -4.76
N GLU A 47 20.55 45.39 -4.71
CA GLU A 47 21.32 45.16 -3.49
C GLU A 47 21.03 46.20 -2.42
N THR A 48 21.10 47.50 -2.76
CA THR A 48 20.80 48.57 -1.80
C THR A 48 19.39 48.43 -1.23
N ILE A 49 18.40 48.13 -2.08
CA ILE A 49 17.01 47.92 -1.64
C ILE A 49 16.92 46.69 -0.71
N LEU A 50 17.59 45.59 -1.04
CA LEU A 50 17.63 44.38 -0.20
C LEU A 50 18.23 44.67 1.18
N LEU A 51 19.40 45.30 1.23
CA LEU A 51 20.07 45.65 2.48
C LEU A 51 19.25 46.64 3.30
N THR A 52 18.58 47.60 2.65
CA THR A 52 17.67 48.55 3.32
C THR A 52 16.48 47.82 3.97
N CYS A 53 15.82 46.93 3.23
CA CYS A 53 14.72 46.11 3.74
C CYS A 53 15.18 45.08 4.79
N LEU A 54 16.46 44.71 4.83
CA LEU A 54 17.00 43.79 5.84
C LEU A 54 16.97 44.40 7.25
N GLY A 55 16.99 45.73 7.37
CA GLY A 55 17.03 46.46 8.64
C GLY A 55 18.45 46.66 9.18
N ALA A 56 18.60 47.55 10.16
CA ALA A 56 19.91 47.98 10.65
C ALA A 56 20.75 46.84 11.24
N GLU A 57 20.11 45.92 11.98
CA GLU A 57 20.79 44.76 12.54
C GLU A 57 21.16 43.73 11.46
N GLY A 58 20.28 43.54 10.49
CA GLY A 58 20.56 42.70 9.34
C GLY A 58 21.76 43.20 8.52
N GLN A 59 21.87 44.51 8.31
CA GLN A 59 23.03 45.13 7.64
C GLN A 59 24.32 44.90 8.44
N ARG A 60 24.28 45.11 9.76
CA ARG A 60 25.42 44.84 10.66
C ARG A 60 25.89 43.38 10.55
N ILE A 61 24.95 42.42 10.52
CA ILE A 61 25.28 41.01 10.33
C ILE A 61 25.92 40.80 8.96
N PHE A 62 25.36 41.36 7.89
CA PHE A 62 25.91 41.24 6.53
C PHE A 62 27.35 41.75 6.41
N GLU A 63 27.65 42.90 7.03
CA GLU A 63 28.99 43.49 7.08
C GLU A 63 29.97 42.63 7.87
N SER A 64 29.50 41.93 8.90
CA SER A 64 30.31 41.02 9.71
C SER A 64 30.60 39.66 9.06
N LEU A 65 29.95 39.35 7.94
CA LEU A 65 30.10 38.06 7.29
C LEU A 65 31.53 37.87 6.72
N PRO A 66 32.11 36.66 6.82
CA PRO A 66 33.42 36.37 6.26
C PRO A 66 33.51 36.71 4.77
N ALA A 67 34.70 37.12 4.31
CA ALA A 67 34.95 37.40 2.91
C ALA A 67 34.57 36.19 2.03
N ALA A 68 33.86 36.45 0.94
CA ALA A 68 33.44 35.44 -0.02
C ALA A 68 33.77 35.91 -1.44
N VAL A 69 33.99 34.97 -2.35
CA VAL A 69 34.28 35.26 -3.76
C VAL A 69 32.99 35.09 -4.57
N LYS A 70 32.80 35.95 -5.56
CA LYS A 70 31.72 35.83 -6.55
C LYS A 70 31.93 34.58 -7.39
N GLN A 71 30.84 33.87 -7.68
CA GLN A 71 30.84 32.79 -8.66
C GLN A 71 30.95 33.36 -10.08
N GLU A 72 31.38 32.54 -11.04
CA GLU A 72 31.47 32.95 -12.44
C GLU A 72 30.08 33.38 -12.96
N GLY A 73 29.99 34.58 -13.55
CA GLY A 73 28.73 35.15 -14.02
C GLY A 73 27.78 35.68 -12.93
N GLU A 74 28.15 35.62 -11.64
CA GLU A 74 27.33 36.08 -10.53
C GLU A 74 27.39 37.61 -10.40
N ASP A 75 26.23 38.27 -10.51
CA ASP A 75 26.14 39.71 -10.28
C ASP A 75 26.20 40.07 -8.79
N GLN A 76 26.32 41.37 -8.49
CA GLN A 76 26.42 41.85 -7.12
C GLN A 76 25.19 41.50 -6.25
N TYR A 77 23.98 41.55 -6.83
CA TYR A 77 22.75 41.25 -6.11
C TYR A 77 22.66 39.75 -5.78
N ALA A 78 22.94 38.89 -6.76
CA ALA A 78 22.97 37.45 -6.60
C ALA A 78 24.01 37.03 -5.54
N PHE A 79 25.20 37.63 -5.57
CA PHE A 79 26.24 37.42 -4.57
C PHE A 79 25.78 37.78 -3.16
N THR A 80 25.21 38.98 -2.97
CA THR A 80 24.71 39.42 -1.67
C THR A 80 23.56 38.56 -1.17
N ARG A 81 22.59 38.23 -2.04
CA ARG A 81 21.48 37.32 -1.72
C ARG A 81 21.97 35.96 -1.27
N ARG A 82 22.95 35.35 -1.97
CA ARG A 82 23.53 34.06 -1.60
C ARG A 82 24.20 34.08 -0.22
N ARG A 83 24.95 35.14 0.09
CA ARG A 83 25.58 35.30 1.42
C ARG A 83 24.55 35.39 2.52
N LEU A 84 23.47 36.14 2.31
CA LEU A 84 22.38 36.28 3.28
C LEU A 84 21.61 34.97 3.44
N GLU A 85 21.31 34.27 2.34
CA GLU A 85 20.66 32.94 2.36
C GLU A 85 21.47 31.95 3.21
N ALA A 86 22.78 31.89 3.02
CA ALA A 86 23.65 30.98 3.78
C ALA A 86 23.69 31.26 5.29
N GLN A 87 23.32 32.47 5.71
CA GLN A 87 23.37 32.90 7.12
C GLN A 87 22.02 32.80 7.81
N PHE A 88 20.94 33.13 7.10
CA PHE A 88 19.60 33.24 7.66
C PHE A 88 18.68 32.07 7.28
N ALA A 89 19.00 31.29 6.26
CA ALA A 89 18.28 30.06 6.01
C ALA A 89 18.45 29.12 7.21
N PRO A 90 17.37 28.49 7.70
CA PRO A 90 17.49 27.45 8.71
C PRO A 90 18.52 26.42 8.23
N ARG A 91 19.47 26.03 9.09
CA ARG A 91 20.27 24.83 8.84
C ARG A 91 19.29 23.65 8.85
N GLN A 92 18.87 23.25 7.66
CA GLN A 92 17.94 22.15 7.49
C GLN A 92 18.64 20.88 7.96
N ASN A 93 18.19 20.35 9.08
CA ASN A 93 18.67 19.05 9.51
C ASN A 93 17.96 18.01 8.65
N VAL A 94 18.59 17.67 7.53
CA VAL A 94 18.09 16.67 6.58
C VAL A 94 17.73 15.37 7.29
N CYS A 95 18.45 14.98 8.34
CA CYS A 95 18.11 13.79 9.13
C CYS A 95 16.76 13.94 9.84
N VAL A 96 16.44 15.11 10.41
CA VAL A 96 15.14 15.40 11.04
C VAL A 96 14.03 15.42 10.00
N GLU A 97 14.25 16.04 8.84
CA GLU A 97 13.23 16.09 7.79
C GLU A 97 12.95 14.71 7.21
N ARG A 98 13.99 13.91 6.96
CA ARG A 98 13.85 12.50 6.56
C ARG A 98 13.15 11.68 7.63
N TYR A 99 13.46 11.91 8.91
CA TYR A 99 12.75 11.26 10.01
C TYR A 99 11.26 11.63 10.01
N ARG A 100 10.89 12.90 9.82
CA ARG A 100 9.50 13.34 9.72
C ARG A 100 8.79 12.70 8.53
N PHE A 101 9.43 12.67 7.37
CA PHE A 101 8.93 11.98 6.17
C PHE A 101 8.66 10.50 6.47
N ARG A 102 9.63 9.78 7.02
CA ARG A 102 9.52 8.34 7.33
C ARG A 102 8.51 8.04 8.43
N SER A 103 8.30 8.97 9.36
CA SER A 103 7.32 8.85 10.44
C SER A 103 5.88 9.05 9.99
N ARG A 104 5.66 9.61 8.79
CA ARG A 104 4.31 9.87 8.29
C ARG A 104 3.66 8.58 7.78
N VAL A 105 2.58 8.18 8.43
CA VAL A 105 1.74 7.01 8.09
C VAL A 105 0.38 7.45 7.57
N GLN A 106 -0.25 6.67 6.67
CA GLN A 106 -1.60 6.96 6.16
C GLN A 106 -2.62 7.04 7.31
N GLN A 107 -3.44 8.09 7.35
CA GLN A 107 -4.53 8.20 8.33
C GLN A 107 -5.73 7.33 7.92
N THR A 108 -6.60 6.96 8.87
CA THR A 108 -7.72 6.02 8.64
C THR A 108 -8.70 6.43 7.54
N GLU A 109 -8.90 7.73 7.32
CA GLU A 109 -9.84 8.28 6.33
C GLU A 109 -9.13 9.05 5.20
N GLU A 110 -7.81 8.95 5.14
CA GLU A 110 -7.01 9.65 4.15
C GLU A 110 -6.80 8.77 2.92
N THR A 111 -7.17 9.28 1.74
CA THR A 111 -6.90 8.57 0.48
C THR A 111 -5.41 8.55 0.18
N VAL A 112 -4.96 7.57 -0.60
CA VAL A 112 -3.53 7.48 -0.97
C VAL A 112 -3.08 8.73 -1.74
N GLN A 113 -3.95 9.31 -2.58
CA GLN A 113 -3.63 10.55 -3.30
C GLN A 113 -3.40 11.75 -2.36
N GLN A 114 -4.28 11.94 -1.37
CA GLN A 114 -4.14 13.00 -0.37
C GLN A 114 -2.86 12.83 0.43
N TRP A 115 -2.59 11.60 0.87
CA TRP A 115 -1.39 11.27 1.61
C TRP A 115 -0.11 11.52 0.80
N VAL A 116 -0.07 11.10 -0.46
CA VAL A 116 1.07 11.31 -1.36
C VAL A 116 1.33 12.81 -1.58
N SER A 117 0.29 13.65 -1.65
CA SER A 117 0.46 15.10 -1.72
C SER A 117 1.24 15.65 -0.50
N ILE A 118 0.91 15.17 0.69
CA ILE A 118 1.63 15.54 1.93
C ILE A 118 3.05 14.98 1.92
N LEU A 119 3.25 13.74 1.47
CA LEU A 119 4.59 13.15 1.34
C LEU A 119 5.47 13.93 0.37
N ARG A 120 4.92 14.43 -0.75
CA ARG A 120 5.63 15.32 -1.68
C ARG A 120 6.07 16.63 -1.01
N GLN A 121 5.20 17.21 -0.18
CA GLN A 121 5.55 18.41 0.59
C GLN A 121 6.69 18.13 1.59
N LEU A 122 6.63 17.03 2.33
CA LEU A 122 7.70 16.65 3.28
C LEU A 122 9.01 16.31 2.55
N ALA A 123 8.94 15.65 1.40
CA ALA A 123 10.10 15.24 0.61
C ALA A 123 10.86 16.43 0.00
N SER A 124 10.20 17.57 -0.25
CA SER A 124 10.82 18.80 -0.78
C SER A 124 12.01 19.31 0.04
N SER A 125 12.07 18.87 1.29
CA SER A 125 12.97 19.32 2.34
C SER A 125 13.99 18.21 2.73
N CYS A 126 13.93 17.05 2.08
CA CYS A 126 14.71 15.85 2.42
C CYS A 126 15.96 15.61 1.55
N GLU A 127 16.21 16.46 0.55
CA GLU A 127 17.32 16.33 -0.41
C GLU A 127 17.39 14.93 -1.05
N TYR A 128 16.27 14.40 -1.53
CA TYR A 128 16.23 13.11 -2.23
C TYR A 128 16.63 13.20 -3.70
N GLY A 129 16.63 14.40 -4.29
CA GLY A 129 16.95 14.63 -5.69
C GLY A 129 15.97 13.90 -6.62
N ASP A 130 16.50 13.35 -7.71
CA ASP A 130 15.72 12.73 -8.78
C ASP A 130 14.96 11.46 -8.35
N ARG A 131 15.33 10.87 -7.20
CA ARG A 131 14.69 9.67 -6.66
C ARG A 131 13.56 9.96 -5.67
N THR A 132 13.08 11.20 -5.62
CA THR A 132 12.00 11.59 -4.70
C THR A 132 10.77 10.68 -4.84
N ASP A 133 10.39 10.36 -6.08
CA ASP A 133 9.22 9.53 -6.36
C ASP A 133 9.41 8.07 -5.91
N GLU A 134 10.63 7.53 -5.99
CA GLU A 134 10.96 6.20 -5.46
C GLU A 134 10.76 6.15 -3.94
N PHE A 135 11.25 7.15 -3.21
CA PHE A 135 11.10 7.18 -1.76
C PHE A 135 9.64 7.36 -1.31
N ILE A 136 8.84 8.11 -2.06
CA ILE A 136 7.41 8.27 -1.80
C ILE A 136 6.69 6.94 -2.07
N ARG A 137 6.97 6.28 -3.19
CA ARG A 137 6.45 4.94 -3.50
C ARG A 137 6.76 3.96 -2.36
N ASP A 138 8.01 3.89 -1.94
CA ASP A 138 8.43 2.98 -0.87
C ASP A 138 7.72 3.28 0.46
N GLN A 139 7.54 4.57 0.78
CA GLN A 139 6.78 5.00 1.96
C GLN A 139 5.31 4.56 1.88
N VAL A 140 4.68 4.62 0.69
CA VAL A 140 3.30 4.15 0.49
C VAL A 140 3.20 2.65 0.75
N ILE A 141 4.12 1.85 0.19
CA ILE A 141 4.15 0.39 0.38
C ILE A 141 4.34 0.05 1.87
N GLU A 142 5.29 0.70 2.54
CA GLU A 142 5.60 0.41 3.94
C GLU A 142 4.47 0.85 4.88
N ARG A 143 3.93 2.06 4.70
CA ARG A 143 3.09 2.75 5.71
C ARG A 143 1.61 2.92 5.35
N THR A 144 1.12 2.30 4.28
CA THR A 144 -0.33 2.26 4.01
C THR A 144 -1.10 1.53 5.11
N ASN A 145 -2.34 1.93 5.37
CA ASN A 145 -3.24 1.21 6.29
C ASN A 145 -3.87 -0.04 5.63
N SER A 146 -3.82 -0.17 4.30
CA SER A 146 -4.47 -1.24 3.54
C SER A 146 -3.53 -2.41 3.24
N SER A 147 -3.76 -3.54 3.91
CA SER A 147 -3.01 -4.78 3.65
C SER A 147 -3.19 -5.27 2.20
N LYS A 148 -4.41 -5.14 1.67
CA LYS A 148 -4.75 -5.50 0.29
C LYS A 148 -3.96 -4.66 -0.73
N LEU A 149 -3.90 -3.35 -0.52
CA LEU A 149 -3.09 -2.45 -1.37
C LEU A 149 -1.62 -2.83 -1.30
N ARG A 150 -1.06 -2.99 -0.10
CA ARG A 150 0.34 -3.38 0.08
C ARG A 150 0.69 -4.66 -0.67
N GLN A 151 -0.10 -5.72 -0.51
CA GLN A 151 0.14 -6.99 -1.20
C GLN A 151 0.08 -6.82 -2.72
N ARG A 152 -0.90 -6.07 -3.23
CA ARG A 152 -1.04 -5.83 -4.67
C ARG A 152 0.17 -5.08 -5.24
N LEU A 153 0.66 -4.05 -4.54
CA LEU A 153 1.83 -3.27 -4.96
C LEU A 153 3.10 -4.14 -4.99
N LEU A 154 3.32 -4.99 -3.98
CA LEU A 154 4.49 -5.87 -3.91
C LEU A 154 4.54 -6.91 -5.04
N MET A 155 3.40 -7.21 -5.69
CA MET A 155 3.32 -8.13 -6.83
C MET A 155 3.69 -7.49 -8.18
N GLU A 156 3.79 -6.16 -8.28
CA GLU A 156 4.11 -5.49 -9.55
C GLU A 156 5.60 -5.60 -9.93
N GLY A 157 6.47 -6.04 -9.00
CA GLY A 157 7.90 -6.26 -9.27
C GLY A 157 8.76 -5.00 -9.24
N SER A 158 9.93 -5.05 -9.87
CA SER A 158 10.96 -3.99 -9.82
C SER A 158 10.57 -2.69 -10.53
N ASP A 159 9.64 -2.77 -11.49
CA ASP A 159 9.32 -1.68 -12.41
C ASP A 159 8.18 -0.79 -11.88
N LEU A 160 7.73 -1.03 -10.64
CA LEU A 160 6.67 -0.26 -10.02
C LEU A 160 7.08 1.23 -9.87
N THR A 161 6.34 2.10 -10.53
CA THR A 161 6.49 3.56 -10.41
C THR A 161 5.50 4.16 -9.40
N LEU A 162 5.75 5.39 -8.96
CA LEU A 162 4.80 6.12 -8.12
C LEU A 162 3.47 6.38 -8.85
N GLU A 163 3.52 6.71 -10.15
CA GLU A 163 2.32 6.86 -10.97
C GLU A 163 1.48 5.58 -10.99
N ARG A 164 2.13 4.44 -11.26
CA ARG A 164 1.46 3.13 -11.26
C ARG A 164 0.88 2.78 -9.88
N THR A 165 1.59 3.13 -8.81
CA THR A 165 1.12 2.97 -7.43
C THR A 165 -0.19 3.72 -7.20
N LEU A 166 -0.28 4.98 -7.67
CA LEU A 166 -1.50 5.80 -7.55
C LEU A 166 -2.66 5.24 -8.37
N THR A 167 -2.41 4.72 -9.58
CA THR A 167 -3.46 4.06 -10.38
C THR A 167 -4.02 2.83 -9.68
N ILE A 168 -3.15 2.00 -9.08
CA ILE A 168 -3.57 0.79 -8.37
C ILE A 168 -4.34 1.15 -7.11
N SER A 169 -3.90 2.16 -6.35
CA SER A 169 -4.62 2.61 -5.16
C SER A 169 -6.00 3.13 -5.51
N ASP A 170 -6.11 3.96 -6.56
CA ASP A 170 -7.40 4.51 -7.01
C ASP A 170 -8.38 3.42 -7.45
N THR A 171 -7.88 2.41 -8.18
CA THR A 171 -8.69 1.25 -8.58
C THR A 171 -9.20 0.46 -7.37
N LEU A 172 -8.40 0.35 -6.31
CA LEU A 172 -8.77 -0.38 -5.09
C LEU A 172 -9.66 0.43 -4.15
N GLU A 173 -9.50 1.75 -4.10
CA GLU A 173 -10.33 2.68 -3.33
C GLU A 173 -11.70 2.87 -4.00
N SER A 174 -11.76 2.87 -5.33
CA SER A 174 -13.00 2.96 -6.11
C SER A 174 -13.76 1.64 -6.24
N ALA A 175 -13.12 0.51 -5.93
CA ALA A 175 -13.79 -0.78 -5.91
C ALA A 175 -14.73 -0.81 -4.70
N GLU A 176 -16.04 -0.91 -4.94
CA GLU A 176 -17.02 -1.05 -3.86
C GLU A 176 -16.62 -2.26 -2.99
N PRO A 177 -16.62 -2.10 -1.65
CA PRO A 177 -16.45 -3.25 -0.78
C PRO A 177 -17.62 -4.20 -1.06
N VAL A 178 -17.32 -5.39 -1.57
CA VAL A 178 -18.31 -6.46 -1.68
C VAL A 178 -18.89 -6.64 -0.29
N THR A 179 -20.19 -6.36 -0.16
CA THR A 179 -20.85 -6.36 1.14
C THR A 179 -20.93 -7.79 1.67
N GLU A 180 -21.02 -7.94 2.99
CA GLU A 180 -21.26 -9.26 3.61
C GLU A 180 -22.57 -9.88 3.10
N GLU A 181 -23.53 -9.04 2.71
CA GLU A 181 -24.79 -9.45 2.10
C GLU A 181 -24.59 -10.01 0.68
N GLU A 182 -23.82 -9.33 -0.17
CA GLU A 182 -23.45 -9.84 -1.50
C GLU A 182 -22.62 -11.13 -1.42
N LEU A 183 -21.69 -11.22 -0.46
CA LEU A 183 -20.93 -12.46 -0.19
C LEU A 183 -21.83 -13.60 0.26
N ARG A 184 -22.83 -13.29 1.10
CA ARG A 184 -23.80 -14.28 1.58
C ARG A 184 -24.71 -14.74 0.47
N ASP A 185 -25.20 -13.84 -0.38
CA ASP A 185 -26.05 -14.16 -1.53
C ASP A 185 -25.27 -14.97 -2.58
N ALA A 186 -24.02 -14.61 -2.84
CA ALA A 186 -23.10 -15.38 -3.67
C ALA A 186 -22.87 -16.79 -3.11
N SER A 187 -22.65 -16.90 -1.79
CA SER A 187 -22.48 -18.19 -1.11
C SER A 187 -23.75 -19.04 -1.11
N ALA A 188 -24.92 -18.42 -0.99
CA ALA A 188 -26.22 -19.09 -0.92
C ALA A 188 -26.73 -19.54 -2.31
N SER A 189 -26.17 -18.99 -3.38
CA SER A 189 -26.45 -19.41 -4.76
C SER A 189 -25.42 -20.40 -5.31
N ASP A 190 -24.35 -20.69 -4.56
CA ASP A 190 -23.34 -21.68 -4.94
C ASP A 190 -23.82 -23.11 -4.61
N GLU A 191 -24.43 -23.74 -5.61
CA GLU A 191 -24.97 -25.11 -5.51
C GLU A 191 -23.93 -26.12 -5.02
N CYS A 192 -22.66 -25.94 -5.39
CA CYS A 192 -21.59 -26.84 -5.01
C CYS A 192 -21.25 -26.72 -3.52
N LEU A 193 -21.13 -25.48 -3.04
CA LEU A 193 -20.89 -25.19 -1.63
C LEU A 193 -22.04 -25.66 -0.75
N ASP A 194 -23.28 -25.49 -1.20
CA ASP A 194 -24.48 -25.95 -0.49
C ASP A 194 -24.54 -27.47 -0.34
N VAL A 195 -24.12 -28.21 -1.37
CA VAL A 195 -24.00 -29.68 -1.31
C VAL A 195 -22.98 -30.09 -0.26
N ILE A 196 -21.78 -29.49 -0.26
CA ILE A 196 -20.72 -29.81 0.69
C ILE A 196 -21.13 -29.47 2.12
N ARG A 197 -21.69 -28.28 2.36
CA ARG A 197 -22.23 -27.87 3.67
C ARG A 197 -23.33 -28.83 4.14
N GLY A 198 -24.16 -29.33 3.23
CA GLY A 198 -25.18 -30.32 3.56
C GLY A 198 -24.63 -31.66 3.98
N TYR A 199 -23.57 -32.11 3.32
CA TYR A 199 -22.84 -33.30 3.72
C TYR A 199 -22.27 -33.14 5.14
N LEU A 200 -21.54 -32.04 5.38
CA LEU A 200 -20.93 -31.74 6.69
C LEU A 200 -21.96 -31.55 7.82
N ALA A 201 -23.13 -31.00 7.51
CA ALA A 201 -24.23 -30.88 8.47
C ALA A 201 -24.91 -32.24 8.80
N GLY A 202 -24.48 -33.33 8.18
CA GLY A 202 -25.05 -34.66 8.39
C GLY A 202 -26.43 -34.84 7.77
N ARG A 203 -26.76 -34.08 6.72
CA ARG A 203 -27.98 -34.28 5.91
C ARG A 203 -27.86 -35.48 4.95
N TRP A 204 -26.73 -36.18 4.98
CA TRP A 204 -26.46 -37.42 4.28
C TRP A 204 -26.46 -38.61 5.24
N PRO A 205 -26.83 -39.82 4.80
CA PRO A 205 -26.90 -40.99 5.66
C PRO A 205 -25.57 -41.18 6.40
N ARG A 206 -25.61 -41.06 7.73
CA ARG A 206 -24.42 -41.09 8.59
C ARG A 206 -23.80 -42.49 8.73
N GLN A 207 -24.50 -43.52 8.27
CA GLN A 207 -24.08 -44.90 8.44
C GLN A 207 -23.44 -45.37 7.12
N ARG A 208 -22.14 -45.70 7.16
CA ARG A 208 -21.53 -46.51 6.11
C ARG A 208 -22.24 -47.86 6.14
N ASP A 209 -23.08 -48.14 5.15
CA ASP A 209 -23.81 -49.41 5.01
C ASP A 209 -22.91 -50.59 4.60
N VAL A 210 -21.62 -50.52 4.94
CA VAL A 210 -20.58 -51.46 4.52
C VAL A 210 -19.78 -51.88 5.75
N ASP A 211 -19.61 -53.19 5.95
CA ASP A 211 -18.77 -53.73 7.01
C ASP A 211 -17.31 -53.28 6.82
N PRO A 212 -16.70 -52.54 7.76
CA PRO A 212 -15.29 -52.14 7.68
C PRO A 212 -14.30 -53.31 7.60
N ARG A 213 -14.76 -54.53 7.92
CA ARG A 213 -13.97 -55.77 7.81
C ARG A 213 -14.05 -56.42 6.43
N ALA A 214 -14.87 -55.88 5.52
CA ALA A 214 -15.01 -56.41 4.17
C ALA A 214 -13.70 -56.27 3.39
N THR A 215 -13.32 -57.34 2.69
CA THR A 215 -12.16 -57.35 1.80
C THR A 215 -12.34 -56.29 0.70
N GLY A 216 -11.43 -55.31 0.66
CA GLY A 216 -11.48 -54.18 -0.28
C GLY A 216 -11.83 -52.84 0.36
N PHE A 217 -12.38 -52.83 1.57
CA PHE A 217 -12.66 -51.60 2.31
C PHE A 217 -11.37 -50.78 2.53
N TYR A 218 -11.42 -49.50 2.17
CA TYR A 218 -10.35 -48.54 2.40
C TYR A 218 -8.99 -48.89 1.75
N GLN A 219 -8.99 -49.78 0.74
CA GLN A 219 -7.77 -50.18 0.04
C GLN A 219 -7.42 -49.23 -1.12
N ARG A 220 -8.44 -48.70 -1.81
CA ARG A 220 -8.29 -47.79 -2.95
C ARG A 220 -9.10 -46.54 -2.70
N LEU A 221 -8.41 -45.42 -2.56
CA LEU A 221 -9.04 -44.14 -2.31
C LEU A 221 -8.80 -43.21 -3.50
N MET A 222 -9.80 -42.40 -3.82
CA MET A 222 -9.73 -41.33 -4.80
C MET A 222 -9.81 -39.99 -4.09
N ILE A 223 -8.90 -39.07 -4.42
CA ILE A 223 -8.95 -37.70 -3.89
C ILE A 223 -9.23 -36.70 -5.01
N ASP A 224 -10.08 -35.73 -4.72
CA ASP A 224 -10.40 -34.61 -5.61
C ASP A 224 -10.44 -33.29 -4.84
N VAL A 225 -10.21 -32.18 -5.54
CA VAL A 225 -10.27 -30.82 -4.99
C VAL A 225 -11.24 -29.98 -5.81
N ILE A 226 -12.25 -29.46 -5.12
CA ILE A 226 -13.37 -28.72 -5.68
C ILE A 226 -13.18 -27.23 -5.35
N GLY A 227 -13.41 -26.34 -6.32
CA GLY A 227 -13.37 -24.88 -6.13
C GLY A 227 -12.69 -24.15 -7.28
N PRO A 228 -12.50 -22.81 -7.18
CA PRO A 228 -12.90 -21.98 -6.04
C PRO A 228 -14.42 -21.73 -5.97
N MET A 229 -15.02 -21.96 -4.81
CA MET A 229 -16.42 -21.65 -4.49
C MET A 229 -16.58 -20.18 -4.08
N GLN A 230 -17.82 -19.67 -4.12
CA GLN A 230 -18.18 -18.29 -3.76
C GLN A 230 -18.43 -18.09 -2.26
N GLY A 231 -17.93 -19.01 -1.44
CA GLY A 231 -17.99 -18.98 0.02
C GLY A 231 -17.03 -17.99 0.69
N PRO A 232 -17.12 -17.86 2.03
CA PRO A 232 -16.12 -17.18 2.85
C PRO A 232 -14.71 -17.69 2.57
N GLN A 233 -13.68 -16.91 2.93
CA GLN A 233 -12.28 -17.27 2.64
C GLN A 233 -11.88 -18.68 3.11
N HIS A 234 -12.46 -19.20 4.18
CA HIS A 234 -12.14 -20.53 4.72
C HIS A 234 -12.89 -21.69 4.05
N GLU A 235 -13.83 -21.40 3.15
CA GLU A 235 -14.64 -22.37 2.40
C GLU A 235 -14.47 -22.23 0.89
N ARG A 236 -13.35 -21.66 0.45
CA ARG A 236 -13.09 -21.43 -0.97
C ARG A 236 -12.84 -22.72 -1.74
N TYR A 237 -12.37 -23.77 -1.08
CA TYR A 237 -12.11 -25.06 -1.70
C TYR A 237 -12.69 -26.19 -0.84
N GLY A 238 -13.02 -27.31 -1.46
CA GLY A 238 -13.44 -28.54 -0.82
C GLY A 238 -12.51 -29.68 -1.21
N ILE A 239 -11.99 -30.43 -0.24
CA ILE A 239 -11.20 -31.63 -0.48
C ILE A 239 -12.13 -32.82 -0.27
N VAL A 240 -12.20 -33.71 -1.26
CA VAL A 240 -13.05 -34.90 -1.22
C VAL A 240 -12.17 -36.14 -1.34
N LEU A 241 -12.28 -37.06 -0.39
CA LEU A 241 -11.64 -38.37 -0.43
C LEU A 241 -12.71 -39.46 -0.43
N CYS A 242 -12.78 -40.23 -1.50
CA CYS A 242 -13.75 -41.30 -1.66
C CYS A 242 -13.09 -42.66 -1.55
N ASP A 243 -13.61 -43.55 -0.71
CA ASP A 243 -13.29 -44.96 -0.77
C ASP A 243 -13.97 -45.61 -1.97
N MET A 244 -13.20 -46.18 -2.89
CA MET A 244 -13.73 -46.73 -4.14
C MET A 244 -14.54 -48.02 -3.93
N PHE A 245 -14.40 -48.66 -2.77
CA PHE A 245 -15.21 -49.84 -2.41
C PHE A 245 -16.56 -49.44 -1.83
N SER A 246 -16.58 -48.71 -0.71
CA SER A 246 -17.83 -48.29 -0.06
C SER A 246 -18.53 -47.13 -0.78
N ARG A 247 -17.81 -46.41 -1.65
CA ARG A 247 -18.21 -45.13 -2.25
C ARG A 247 -18.49 -44.04 -1.21
N TRP A 248 -17.98 -44.21 0.01
CA TRP A 248 -18.11 -43.24 1.07
C TRP A 248 -17.17 -42.04 0.84
N PRO A 249 -17.69 -40.80 0.77
CA PRO A 249 -16.87 -39.60 0.69
C PRO A 249 -16.50 -39.09 2.09
N GLU A 250 -15.27 -38.66 2.28
CA GLU A 250 -14.82 -37.79 3.37
C GLU A 250 -14.59 -36.41 2.77
N VAL A 251 -15.13 -35.37 3.39
CA VAL A 251 -15.10 -34.02 2.82
C VAL A 251 -14.60 -33.02 3.86
N ALA A 252 -13.80 -32.05 3.44
CA ALA A 252 -13.42 -30.89 4.25
C ALA A 252 -13.43 -29.62 3.41
N LEU A 253 -13.88 -28.52 4.00
CA LEU A 253 -13.74 -27.18 3.44
C LEU A 253 -12.41 -26.55 3.86
N CYS A 254 -11.76 -25.84 2.95
CA CYS A 254 -10.48 -25.19 3.20
C CYS A 254 -10.35 -23.86 2.43
N ARG A 255 -9.39 -23.05 2.86
CA ARG A 255 -9.10 -21.74 2.26
C ARG A 255 -8.32 -21.82 0.95
N ASP A 256 -7.54 -22.87 0.77
CA ASP A 256 -6.58 -23.04 -0.33
C ASP A 256 -6.42 -24.51 -0.72
N ALA A 257 -6.01 -24.75 -1.96
CA ALA A 257 -5.72 -26.09 -2.51
C ALA A 257 -4.23 -26.45 -2.40
N THR A 258 -3.57 -26.08 -1.30
CA THR A 258 -2.14 -26.38 -1.12
C THR A 258 -1.90 -27.80 -0.65
N ALA A 259 -0.69 -28.32 -0.92
CA ALA A 259 -0.28 -29.62 -0.41
C ALA A 259 -0.38 -29.73 1.12
N ALA A 260 -0.09 -28.65 1.86
CA ALA A 260 -0.20 -28.62 3.32
C ALA A 260 -1.64 -28.81 3.81
N SER A 261 -2.61 -28.12 3.18
CA SER A 261 -4.03 -28.29 3.49
C SER A 261 -4.52 -29.70 3.18
N ILE A 262 -4.07 -30.26 2.05
CA ILE A 262 -4.40 -31.64 1.64
C ILE A 262 -3.80 -32.67 2.60
N ILE A 263 -2.52 -32.54 2.96
CA ILE A 263 -1.86 -33.43 3.91
C ILE A 263 -2.55 -33.40 5.27
N SER A 264 -2.87 -32.20 5.79
CA SER A 264 -3.55 -32.07 7.09
C SER A 264 -4.92 -32.78 7.10
N PHE A 265 -5.68 -32.67 6.01
CA PHE A 265 -6.94 -33.39 5.86
C PHE A 265 -6.73 -34.91 5.81
N LEU A 266 -5.76 -35.38 5.01
CA LEU A 266 -5.45 -36.80 4.89
C LEU A 266 -4.97 -37.41 6.20
N GLU A 267 -4.11 -36.72 6.95
CA GLU A 267 -3.65 -37.16 8.27
C GLU A 267 -4.82 -37.32 9.25
N ALA A 268 -5.74 -36.35 9.28
CA ALA A 268 -6.94 -36.41 10.12
C ALA A 268 -7.80 -37.63 9.77
N VAL A 269 -8.01 -37.91 8.49
CA VAL A 269 -8.80 -39.07 8.05
C VAL A 269 -8.07 -40.40 8.32
N PHE A 270 -6.79 -40.51 7.96
CA PHE A 270 -6.00 -41.74 8.13
C PHE A 270 -5.73 -42.07 9.60
N SER A 271 -5.72 -41.09 10.50
CA SER A 271 -5.63 -41.34 11.94
C SER A 271 -6.84 -42.13 12.47
N ARG A 272 -8.00 -42.02 11.81
CA ARG A 272 -9.25 -42.70 12.19
C ARG A 272 -9.43 -44.02 11.47
N GLU A 273 -9.17 -44.06 10.16
CA GLU A 273 -9.50 -45.20 9.29
C GLU A 273 -8.31 -46.14 9.04
N GLY A 274 -7.10 -45.68 9.37
CA GLY A 274 -5.84 -46.35 9.00
C GLY A 274 -5.31 -45.88 7.64
N THR A 275 -4.09 -46.30 7.33
CA THR A 275 -3.44 -45.98 6.04
C THR A 275 -3.92 -46.92 4.94
N PRO A 276 -4.20 -46.42 3.72
CA PRO A 276 -4.64 -47.26 2.62
C PRO A 276 -3.54 -48.22 2.15
N ALA A 277 -3.96 -49.37 1.61
CA ALA A 277 -3.04 -50.38 1.07
C ALA A 277 -2.42 -49.98 -0.29
N HIS A 278 -3.04 -49.06 -1.02
CA HIS A 278 -2.56 -48.55 -2.30
C HIS A 278 -2.41 -47.02 -2.31
N PRO A 279 -1.54 -46.48 -3.19
CA PRO A 279 -1.46 -45.03 -3.40
C PRO A 279 -2.81 -44.41 -3.80
N LEU A 280 -3.01 -43.16 -3.41
CA LEU A 280 -4.20 -42.39 -3.76
C LEU A 280 -4.30 -42.20 -5.28
N LEU A 281 -5.49 -42.41 -5.82
CA LEU A 281 -5.80 -42.09 -7.21
C LEU A 281 -6.25 -40.62 -7.29
N GLY A 282 -5.55 -39.83 -8.09
CA GLY A 282 -5.93 -38.44 -8.38
C GLY A 282 -6.68 -38.32 -9.71
N THR A 283 -7.68 -37.46 -9.77
CA THR A 283 -8.33 -37.07 -11.03
C THR A 283 -7.63 -35.85 -11.64
N GLN A 284 -6.84 -36.04 -12.71
CA GLN A 284 -6.60 -34.96 -13.66
C GLN A 284 -7.82 -34.81 -14.57
N LYS A 285 -8.88 -34.13 -14.13
CA LYS A 285 -9.90 -33.62 -15.05
C LYS A 285 -10.33 -32.21 -14.66
N SER A 286 -10.07 -31.30 -15.60
CA SER A 286 -10.53 -29.93 -15.66
C SER A 286 -12.02 -29.77 -15.35
N CYS A 287 -12.34 -28.66 -14.66
CA CYS A 287 -13.67 -28.05 -14.53
C CYS A 287 -14.65 -28.44 -15.64
N SER A 288 -15.88 -28.84 -15.27
CA SER A 288 -17.15 -28.57 -15.98
C SER A 288 -18.23 -29.67 -15.87
N GLN A 289 -18.27 -30.48 -14.81
CA GLN A 289 -19.52 -31.17 -14.48
C GLN A 289 -19.85 -31.02 -13.00
N PRO A 290 -21.03 -30.45 -12.63
CA PRO A 290 -21.55 -30.63 -11.29
C PRO A 290 -21.70 -32.13 -11.04
N LEU A 291 -21.60 -32.55 -9.77
CA LEU A 291 -22.00 -33.87 -9.29
C LEU A 291 -23.52 -34.04 -9.54
N SER A 292 -23.86 -34.18 -10.81
CA SER A 292 -25.19 -34.38 -11.35
C SER A 292 -25.59 -35.79 -10.97
N ASN A 293 -26.33 -35.85 -9.87
CA ASN A 293 -26.79 -37.07 -9.22
C ASN A 293 -25.64 -38.01 -8.81
N PRO A 294 -25.44 -38.27 -7.51
CA PRO A 294 -24.99 -39.60 -7.13
C PRO A 294 -26.04 -40.53 -7.73
N LYS A 295 -25.69 -41.25 -8.80
CA LYS A 295 -26.57 -42.23 -9.43
C LYS A 295 -27.16 -43.06 -8.29
N VAL A 296 -28.45 -42.88 -8.04
CA VAL A 296 -29.25 -43.76 -7.19
C VAL A 296 -29.24 -45.09 -7.94
N TYR A 297 -28.18 -45.85 -7.72
CA TYR A 297 -28.11 -47.22 -8.17
C TYR A 297 -28.96 -47.97 -7.16
N ARG A 298 -30.26 -48.02 -7.45
CA ARG A 298 -31.15 -48.98 -6.79
C ARG A 298 -30.50 -50.35 -7.03
N PRO A 299 -30.21 -51.13 -5.99
CA PRO A 299 -29.87 -52.53 -6.21
C PRO A 299 -31.07 -53.17 -6.89
N GLY A 300 -30.86 -53.68 -8.10
CA GLY A 300 -31.87 -54.46 -8.80
C GLY A 300 -32.23 -55.69 -7.98
N GLY A 301 -33.54 -55.92 -7.86
CA GLY A 301 -34.09 -57.25 -8.08
C GLY A 301 -34.25 -57.48 -9.57
#